data_AF-W7L1S6-F1
#
_entry.id   AF-W7L1S6-F1
#
_cell.length_a   1.000
_cell.length_b   1.000
_cell.length_c   1.000
_cell.angle_alpha   90.00
_cell.angle_beta   90.00
_cell.angle_gamma   90.00
#
_symmetry.space_group_name_H-M   'P 1'
#
loop_
_entity.id
_entity.type
_entity.pdbx_description
1 polymer ?
#
loop_
_entity_poly.entity_id
_entity_poly.type
_entity_poly.pdbx_seq_one_letter_code
_entity_poly.pdbx_strand_id
1 'polypeptide(L)'
;MKVNVSYLGKEKGSADFSSLPSLILYCSRHGLDTTWSREEKTLYIDSPQKNQTLLLTMEGGEDSDVLQETSSMMKELLKNSGIVLKTENDQKEYEGTGFHVHLEFTNSEHIVITCKNSEIIAVIQKHCRKKVSSRPYVFFKTDGAPHKGGPSISCEIPVNFSGLEEFLIQLQAAILEHFIGSSELLNWVGLETVVELFSSGAPEKKKQRQQKRTPDNRPAEIKPQEEAKGEGYFNYTIRPHSNNEKYTLITDLVIKNTGTAVLHNPIVCLRVDPPAQVEIGGQILPPEMVEVLAVQGTEGTKGWQYANDDWLQEGYEKGVFWIRPIDTLSINPEENDGIYQFHLNFDKLEKGTCTVEAFVYFREQDVAFKAMNDISFAF
;
A
#
# COMPACT_ATOMS: atom_id res chain seq x y z
N MET A 1 4.89 9.65 25.43
CA MET A 1 4.97 8.47 26.31
C MET A 1 5.44 7.32 25.45
N LYS A 2 6.49 6.59 25.84
CA LYS A 2 6.98 5.47 25.00
C LYS A 2 6.15 4.21 25.24
N VAL A 3 5.98 3.46 24.16
CA VAL A 3 5.20 2.24 24.04
C VAL A 3 6.09 1.18 23.43
N ASN A 4 6.13 -0.02 24.01
CA ASN A 4 6.87 -1.13 23.45
C ASN A 4 6.13 -1.72 22.26
N VAL A 5 6.87 -2.20 21.27
CA VAL A 5 6.33 -2.87 20.08
C VAL A 5 6.88 -4.29 20.05
N SER A 6 5.99 -5.26 20.06
CA SER A 6 6.31 -6.68 19.98
C SER A 6 5.76 -7.25 18.67
N TYR A 7 6.57 -7.93 17.89
CA TYR A 7 6.16 -8.62 16.67
C TYR A 7 6.33 -10.13 16.84
N LEU A 8 5.26 -10.90 16.62
CA LEU A 8 5.24 -12.36 16.81
C LEU A 8 5.79 -12.80 18.18
N GLY A 9 5.45 -12.03 19.23
CA GLY A 9 5.90 -12.29 20.61
C GLY A 9 7.35 -11.91 20.90
N LYS A 10 8.09 -11.31 19.96
CA LYS A 10 9.43 -10.78 20.19
C LYS A 10 9.39 -9.27 20.28
N GLU A 11 10.00 -8.71 21.32
CA GLU A 11 10.21 -7.27 21.42
C GLU A 11 11.08 -6.78 20.27
N LYS A 12 10.57 -5.81 19.50
CA LYS A 12 11.24 -5.25 18.32
C LYS A 12 11.70 -3.81 18.51
N GLY A 13 11.09 -3.08 19.44
CA GLY A 13 11.49 -1.70 19.71
C GLY A 13 10.45 -0.93 20.51
N SER A 14 10.53 0.40 20.46
CA SER A 14 9.59 1.29 21.13
C SER A 14 9.15 2.42 20.21
N ALA A 15 7.86 2.73 20.19
CA ALA A 15 7.29 3.87 19.49
C ALA A 15 6.75 4.89 20.49
N ASP A 16 6.58 6.14 20.06
CA ASP A 16 5.80 7.10 20.84
C ASP A 16 4.31 6.73 20.82
N PHE A 17 3.64 6.92 21.95
CA PHE A 17 2.22 6.64 22.12
C PHE A 17 1.36 7.40 21.11
N SER A 18 1.79 8.60 20.69
CA SER A 18 1.13 9.37 19.63
C SER A 18 1.20 8.69 18.27
N SER A 19 2.17 7.81 18.04
CA SER A 19 2.36 7.06 16.79
C SER A 19 1.61 5.73 16.75
N LEU A 20 0.97 5.32 17.86
CA LEU A 20 0.21 4.06 17.95
C LEU A 20 -0.90 3.95 16.88
N PRO A 21 -1.77 4.96 16.68
CA PRO A 21 -2.82 4.86 15.66
C PRO A 21 -2.26 4.66 14.25
N SER A 22 -1.17 5.37 13.92
CA SER A 22 -0.47 5.27 12.63
C SER A 22 0.15 3.88 12.44
N LEU A 23 0.76 3.32 13.49
CA LEU A 23 1.34 1.99 13.47
C LEU A 23 0.26 0.91 13.33
N ILE A 24 -0.87 1.05 14.03
CA ILE A 24 -2.05 0.16 13.93
C ILE A 24 -2.64 0.21 12.53
N LEU A 25 -2.82 1.40 11.96
CA LEU A 25 -3.36 1.58 10.61
C LEU A 25 -2.43 0.99 9.54
N TYR A 26 -1.12 1.20 9.69
CA TYR A 26 -0.11 0.55 8.84
C TYR A 26 -0.24 -0.96 8.92
N CYS A 27 -0.24 -1.54 10.13
CA CYS A 27 -0.39 -2.99 10.30
C CYS A 27 -1.68 -3.51 9.66
N SER A 28 -2.81 -2.84 9.89
CA SER A 28 -4.10 -3.23 9.31
C SER A 28 -4.10 -3.22 7.78
N ARG A 29 -3.54 -2.18 7.15
CA ARG A 29 -3.40 -2.08 5.68
C ARG A 29 -2.47 -3.13 5.09
N HIS A 30 -1.54 -3.63 5.89
CA HIS A 30 -0.56 -4.64 5.49
C HIS A 30 -1.01 -6.05 5.91
N GLY A 31 -2.27 -6.20 6.34
CA GLY A 31 -2.86 -7.49 6.72
C GLY A 31 -2.26 -8.07 7.98
N LEU A 32 -1.82 -7.24 8.93
CA LEU A 32 -1.29 -7.64 10.23
C LEU A 32 -2.30 -7.35 11.33
N ASP A 33 -2.40 -8.28 12.26
CA ASP A 33 -3.25 -8.14 13.43
C ASP A 33 -2.52 -7.34 14.51
N THR A 34 -3.24 -6.44 15.20
CA THR A 34 -2.65 -5.65 16.29
C THR A 34 -3.48 -5.73 17.55
N THR A 35 -2.80 -5.84 18.70
CA THR A 35 -3.42 -5.86 20.03
C THR A 35 -2.67 -4.91 20.94
N TRP A 36 -3.38 -3.95 21.54
CA TRP A 36 -2.81 -2.99 22.49
C TRP A 36 -3.01 -3.46 23.94
N SER A 37 -1.93 -3.65 24.70
CA SER A 37 -1.99 -3.89 26.15
C SER A 37 -1.65 -2.61 26.91
N ARG A 38 -2.65 -2.08 27.60
CA ARG A 38 -2.50 -0.88 28.44
C ARG A 38 -1.65 -1.15 29.69
N GLU A 39 -1.73 -2.35 30.25
CA GLU A 39 -1.00 -2.74 31.47
C GLU A 39 0.49 -2.89 31.19
N GLU A 40 0.83 -3.58 30.10
CA GLU A 40 2.23 -3.79 29.69
C GLU A 40 2.80 -2.61 28.89
N LYS A 41 1.94 -1.68 28.46
CA LYS A 41 2.27 -0.59 27.55
C LYS A 41 2.93 -1.11 26.26
N THR A 42 2.39 -2.20 25.73
CA THR A 42 2.94 -2.92 24.58
C THR A 42 1.90 -3.07 23.48
N LEU A 43 2.27 -2.70 22.25
CA LEU A 43 1.54 -3.08 21.04
C LEU A 43 2.08 -4.42 20.55
N TYR A 44 1.25 -5.45 20.53
CA TYR A 44 1.55 -6.71 19.86
C TYR A 44 1.08 -6.62 18.42
N ILE A 45 1.98 -6.94 17.50
CA ILE A 45 1.75 -7.07 16.07
C ILE A 45 1.92 -8.55 15.76
N ASP A 46 0.87 -9.18 15.26
CA ASP A 46 0.87 -10.56 14.84
C ASP A 46 0.61 -10.63 13.33
N SER A 47 1.09 -11.70 12.71
CA SER A 47 0.71 -12.03 11.33
C SER A 47 -0.47 -13.02 11.39
N PRO A 48 -1.47 -12.90 10.50
CA PRO A 48 -2.58 -13.85 10.41
C PRO A 48 -2.11 -15.29 10.19
N GLN A 49 -0.89 -15.45 9.71
CA GLN A 49 -0.24 -16.72 9.39
C GLN A 49 0.50 -17.35 10.59
N LYS A 50 0.46 -16.76 11.78
CA LYS A 50 1.19 -17.19 13.00
C LYS A 50 1.00 -18.68 13.38
N ASN A 51 -0.06 -19.32 12.88
CA ASN A 51 -0.37 -20.74 13.12
C ASN A 51 -0.30 -21.61 11.86
N GLN A 52 0.04 -21.05 10.70
CA GLN A 52 0.19 -21.80 9.46
C GLN A 52 1.55 -22.49 9.45
N THR A 53 1.53 -23.80 9.19
CA THR A 53 2.73 -24.61 9.19
C THR A 53 3.08 -25.01 7.76
N LEU A 54 4.32 -24.73 7.38
CA LEU A 54 4.92 -25.12 6.12
C LEU A 54 6.01 -26.14 6.42
N LEU A 55 5.85 -27.35 5.89
CA LEU A 55 6.94 -28.32 5.80
C LEU A 55 7.77 -27.94 4.57
N LEU A 56 9.02 -27.53 4.80
CA LEU A 56 9.99 -27.26 3.73
C LEU A 56 11.05 -28.36 3.76
N THR A 57 11.05 -29.19 2.73
CA THR A 57 12.01 -30.29 2.51
C THR A 57 12.97 -29.83 1.42
N MET A 58 14.28 -29.93 1.65
CA MET A 58 15.29 -29.46 0.70
C MET A 58 16.36 -30.54 0.60
N GLU A 59 16.27 -31.37 -0.43
CA GLU A 59 17.15 -32.50 -0.66
C GLU A 59 18.14 -32.17 -1.79
N GLY A 60 19.39 -32.58 -1.68
CA GLY A 60 20.35 -32.51 -2.78
C GLY A 60 21.40 -31.40 -2.70
N GLY A 61 22.61 -31.76 -3.17
CA GLY A 61 23.78 -30.89 -3.30
C GLY A 61 24.43 -30.44 -1.98
N GLU A 62 24.84 -31.36 -1.11
CA GLU A 62 25.60 -31.04 0.13
C GLU A 62 26.87 -30.21 -0.14
N ASP A 63 27.40 -30.24 -1.36
CA ASP A 63 28.65 -29.59 -1.79
C ASP A 63 28.48 -28.24 -2.52
N SER A 64 27.28 -27.67 -2.60
CA SER A 64 27.07 -26.36 -3.27
C SER A 64 26.78 -25.26 -2.25
N ASP A 65 27.79 -24.40 -2.02
CA ASP A 65 27.69 -23.20 -1.16
C ASP A 65 26.46 -22.34 -1.52
N VAL A 66 26.18 -22.23 -2.82
CA VAL A 66 25.03 -21.48 -3.35
C VAL A 66 23.71 -22.06 -2.84
N LEU A 67 23.56 -23.38 -2.76
CA LEU A 67 22.33 -24.01 -2.31
C LEU A 67 22.11 -23.87 -0.80
N GLN A 68 23.18 -23.94 -0.02
CA GLN A 68 23.10 -23.74 1.43
C GLN A 68 22.72 -22.30 1.78
N GLU A 69 23.38 -21.32 1.15
CA GLU A 69 23.07 -19.89 1.31
C GLU A 69 21.61 -19.61 0.93
N THR A 70 21.21 -20.13 -0.22
CA THR A 70 19.85 -20.00 -0.76
C THR A 70 18.79 -20.62 0.15
N SER A 71 19.05 -21.81 0.71
CA SER A 71 18.17 -22.47 1.69
C SER A 71 18.01 -21.62 2.94
N SER A 72 19.11 -21.04 3.43
CA SER A 72 19.10 -20.18 4.61
C SER A 72 18.24 -18.94 4.38
N MET A 73 18.42 -18.25 3.25
CA MET A 73 17.63 -17.06 2.90
C MET A 73 16.13 -17.36 2.84
N MET A 74 15.74 -18.44 2.16
CA MET A 74 14.32 -18.81 2.03
C MET A 74 13.71 -19.15 3.40
N LYS A 75 14.42 -19.88 4.26
CA LYS A 75 13.98 -20.22 5.61
C LYS A 75 13.84 -18.98 6.49
N GLU A 76 14.82 -18.08 6.44
CA GLU A 76 14.80 -16.84 7.23
C GLU A 76 13.61 -15.95 6.83
N LEU A 77 13.40 -15.78 5.52
CA LEU A 77 12.34 -14.94 5.01
C LEU A 77 10.93 -15.47 5.33
N LEU A 78 10.69 -16.78 5.18
CA LEU A 78 9.41 -17.41 5.54
C LEU A 78 9.18 -17.43 7.06
N LYS A 79 10.24 -17.53 7.85
CA LYS A 79 10.13 -17.40 9.31
C LYS A 79 9.78 -15.98 9.73
N ASN A 80 10.35 -14.98 9.06
CA ASN A 80 10.03 -13.57 9.28
C ASN A 80 8.59 -13.24 8.88
N SER A 81 7.99 -14.06 8.00
CA SER A 81 6.59 -13.94 7.62
C SER A 81 5.59 -14.58 8.59
N GLY A 82 6.04 -15.04 9.75
CA GLY A 82 5.17 -15.69 10.75
C GLY A 82 4.76 -17.11 10.42
N ILE A 83 5.26 -17.69 9.32
CA ILE A 83 5.00 -19.08 8.95
C ILE A 83 5.88 -19.99 9.82
N VAL A 84 5.28 -21.00 10.44
CA VAL A 84 6.00 -22.01 11.21
C VAL A 84 6.63 -23.00 10.23
N LEU A 85 7.95 -22.92 10.07
CA LEU A 85 8.70 -23.87 9.25
C LEU A 85 8.98 -25.15 10.03
N LYS A 86 8.61 -26.29 9.45
CA LYS A 86 9.07 -27.62 9.86
C LYS A 86 10.03 -28.20 8.84
N THR A 87 10.98 -29.01 9.29
CA THR A 87 12.05 -29.59 8.47
C THR A 87 11.92 -31.11 8.36
N GLU A 88 12.79 -31.77 7.58
CA GLU A 88 12.79 -33.22 7.35
C GLU A 88 12.77 -34.07 8.61
N ASN A 89 13.43 -33.63 9.68
CA ASN A 89 13.41 -34.35 10.96
C ASN A 89 12.01 -34.41 11.60
N ASP A 90 11.10 -33.51 11.21
CA ASP A 90 9.73 -33.44 11.69
C ASP A 90 8.74 -34.24 10.82
N GLN A 91 9.19 -34.86 9.72
CA GLN A 91 8.34 -35.58 8.75
C GLN A 91 7.55 -36.73 9.40
N LYS A 92 8.11 -37.39 10.43
CA LYS A 92 7.47 -38.54 11.09
C LYS A 92 6.27 -38.15 11.98
N GLU A 93 6.15 -36.89 12.37
CA GLU A 93 5.01 -36.37 13.15
C GLU A 93 4.03 -35.55 12.30
N TYR A 94 4.31 -35.39 11.00
CA TYR A 94 3.52 -34.53 10.10
C TYR A 94 2.45 -35.33 9.34
N GLU A 95 1.48 -35.88 10.07
CA GLU A 95 0.30 -36.56 9.48
C GLU A 95 -0.87 -35.60 9.16
N GLY A 96 -0.65 -34.28 9.25
CA GLY A 96 -1.71 -33.26 9.14
C GLY A 96 -1.87 -32.62 7.75
N THR A 97 -2.99 -31.91 7.58
CA THR A 97 -3.43 -31.06 6.45
C THR A 97 -2.53 -29.84 6.16
N GLY A 98 -1.26 -29.91 6.55
CA GLY A 98 -0.29 -28.84 6.42
C GLY A 98 0.27 -28.70 5.02
N PHE A 99 0.80 -27.51 4.74
CA PHE A 99 1.38 -27.17 3.45
C PHE A 99 2.77 -27.81 3.28
N HIS A 100 3.05 -28.51 2.18
CA HIS A 100 4.35 -29.17 1.92
C HIS A 100 4.96 -28.67 0.61
N VAL A 101 6.16 -28.09 0.72
CA VAL A 101 7.04 -27.76 -0.40
C VAL A 101 8.31 -28.59 -0.25
N HIS A 102 8.60 -29.38 -1.27
CA HIS A 102 9.80 -30.18 -1.40
C HIS A 102 10.62 -29.65 -2.57
N LEU A 103 11.85 -29.27 -2.31
CA LEU A 103 12.83 -28.81 -3.29
C LEU A 103 13.92 -29.88 -3.35
N GLU A 104 14.14 -30.45 -4.52
CA GLU A 104 15.21 -31.42 -4.76
C GLU A 104 16.21 -30.83 -5.76
N PHE A 105 17.45 -30.72 -5.34
CA PHE A 105 18.58 -30.23 -6.13
C PHE A 105 19.36 -31.43 -6.65
N THR A 106 19.10 -31.80 -7.90
CA THR A 106 19.80 -32.94 -8.49
C THR A 106 21.20 -32.52 -8.96
N ASN A 107 22.19 -33.41 -8.81
CA ASN A 107 23.56 -33.21 -9.33
C ASN A 107 23.62 -33.03 -10.86
N SER A 108 22.50 -33.21 -11.55
CA SER A 108 22.30 -33.03 -12.98
C SER A 108 21.58 -31.72 -13.24
N GLU A 109 22.29 -30.60 -13.33
CA GLU A 109 21.85 -29.32 -13.90
C GLU A 109 20.42 -28.82 -13.60
N HIS A 110 19.68 -29.34 -12.62
CA HIS A 110 18.24 -29.18 -12.54
C HIS A 110 17.76 -29.15 -11.09
N ILE A 111 17.00 -28.10 -10.76
CA ILE A 111 16.23 -27.98 -9.52
C ILE A 111 14.81 -28.46 -9.74
N VAL A 112 14.42 -29.52 -9.03
CA VAL A 112 13.08 -30.10 -9.00
C VAL A 112 12.29 -29.53 -7.82
N ILE A 113 11.05 -29.10 -8.06
CA ILE A 113 10.20 -28.48 -7.05
C ILE A 113 8.88 -29.19 -7.01
N THR A 114 8.69 -30.01 -5.98
CA THR A 114 7.50 -30.79 -5.70
C THR A 114 6.67 -30.11 -4.62
N CYS A 115 5.45 -29.69 -4.94
CA CYS A 115 4.50 -29.19 -3.95
C CYS A 115 3.28 -30.09 -3.90
N LYS A 116 2.74 -30.38 -2.71
CA LYS A 116 1.59 -31.29 -2.51
C LYS A 116 0.24 -30.57 -2.32
N ASN A 117 0.04 -29.44 -3.01
CA ASN A 117 -1.24 -28.71 -2.96
C ASN A 117 -1.60 -28.16 -4.36
N SER A 118 -2.73 -28.61 -4.92
CA SER A 118 -3.18 -28.22 -6.27
C SER A 118 -3.48 -26.73 -6.43
N GLU A 119 -3.88 -26.03 -5.36
CA GLU A 119 -4.23 -24.62 -5.43
C GLU A 119 -2.98 -23.76 -5.56
N ILE A 120 -1.93 -24.03 -4.77
CA ILE A 120 -0.68 -23.29 -4.92
C ILE A 120 0.02 -23.62 -6.23
N ILE A 121 -0.14 -24.84 -6.75
CA ILE A 121 0.40 -25.23 -8.05
C ILE A 121 -0.04 -24.23 -9.13
N ALA A 122 -1.30 -23.79 -9.09
CA ALA A 122 -1.80 -22.77 -10.00
C ALA A 122 -1.17 -21.38 -9.73
N VAL A 123 -0.94 -21.01 -8.46
CA VAL A 123 -0.32 -19.74 -8.07
C VAL A 123 1.16 -19.67 -8.44
N ILE A 124 1.93 -20.72 -8.16
CA ILE A 124 3.33 -20.87 -8.57
C ILE A 124 3.43 -20.85 -10.09
N GLN A 125 2.58 -21.59 -10.81
CA GLN A 125 2.55 -21.54 -12.27
C GLN A 125 2.24 -20.14 -12.79
N LYS A 126 1.29 -19.42 -12.18
CA LYS A 126 0.94 -18.04 -12.55
C LYS A 126 2.13 -17.09 -12.40
N HIS A 127 2.83 -17.13 -11.27
CA HIS A 127 3.99 -16.26 -11.00
C HIS A 127 5.19 -16.61 -11.84
N CYS A 128 5.56 -17.90 -11.85
CA CYS A 128 6.72 -18.35 -12.61
C CYS A 128 6.48 -18.21 -14.13
N ARG A 129 5.28 -18.50 -14.66
CA ARG A 129 5.05 -18.36 -16.13
C ARG A 129 5.04 -16.91 -16.62
N LYS A 130 4.57 -15.94 -15.82
CA LYS A 130 4.40 -14.54 -16.25
C LYS A 130 5.70 -13.79 -16.52
N LYS A 131 6.79 -14.13 -15.83
CA LYS A 131 8.10 -13.48 -16.01
C LYS A 131 9.13 -14.33 -16.74
N VAL A 132 8.90 -15.64 -16.79
CA VAL A 132 9.91 -16.60 -17.25
C VAL A 132 9.64 -17.09 -18.69
N SER A 133 8.65 -16.50 -19.38
CA SER A 133 8.26 -16.86 -20.76
C SER A 133 9.36 -16.61 -21.82
N SER A 134 10.51 -16.03 -21.45
CA SER A 134 11.64 -15.75 -22.33
C SER A 134 12.76 -16.81 -22.31
N ARG A 135 12.66 -17.89 -21.51
CA ARG A 135 13.75 -18.88 -21.30
C ARG A 135 13.26 -20.34 -21.11
N PRO A 136 14.12 -21.37 -21.25
CA PRO A 136 13.68 -22.75 -21.49
C PRO A 136 13.37 -23.47 -20.18
N TYR A 137 12.13 -23.37 -19.70
CA TYR A 137 11.64 -24.18 -18.59
C TYR A 137 10.52 -25.08 -19.06
N VAL A 138 10.57 -26.33 -18.65
CA VAL A 138 9.50 -27.29 -18.90
C VAL A 138 8.89 -27.63 -17.55
N PHE A 139 7.66 -27.17 -17.33
CA PHE A 139 6.84 -27.70 -16.26
C PHE A 139 6.24 -29.01 -16.75
N PHE A 140 6.57 -30.11 -16.08
CA PHE A 140 5.92 -31.39 -16.35
C PHE A 140 5.27 -31.91 -15.07
N LYS A 141 4.20 -32.67 -15.27
CA LYS A 141 3.55 -33.41 -14.20
C LYS A 141 4.33 -34.72 -14.03
N THR A 142 4.81 -34.98 -12.83
CA THR A 142 5.46 -36.25 -12.52
C THR A 142 4.39 -37.29 -12.16
N ASP A 143 4.23 -38.30 -13.01
CA ASP A 143 3.46 -39.49 -12.66
C ASP A 143 4.31 -40.33 -11.71
N GLY A 144 4.01 -40.25 -10.40
CA GLY A 144 4.64 -41.10 -9.39
C GLY A 144 5.92 -40.53 -8.77
N ALA A 145 5.86 -39.34 -8.17
CA ALA A 145 6.87 -38.92 -7.20
C ALA A 145 7.02 -39.97 -6.08
N PRO A 146 8.23 -40.19 -5.52
CA PRO A 146 8.48 -41.17 -4.45
C PRO A 146 7.62 -40.94 -3.19
N HIS A 147 7.02 -39.76 -3.07
CA HIS A 147 6.08 -39.41 -2.02
C HIS A 147 4.63 -39.59 -2.50
N LYS A 148 4.05 -40.76 -2.19
CA LYS A 148 2.67 -41.12 -2.52
C LYS A 148 1.66 -40.03 -2.10
N GLY A 149 0.81 -39.59 -3.04
CA GLY A 149 -0.55 -39.12 -2.72
C GLY A 149 -0.91 -37.65 -2.95
N GLY A 150 -0.23 -36.88 -3.81
CA GLY A 150 -0.67 -35.52 -4.13
C GLY A 150 -0.27 -35.07 -5.54
N PRO A 151 -0.97 -34.09 -6.13
CA PRO A 151 -0.53 -33.45 -7.36
C PRO A 151 0.81 -32.77 -7.09
N SER A 152 1.83 -33.10 -7.88
CA SER A 152 3.16 -32.51 -7.84
C SER A 152 3.39 -31.64 -9.08
N ILE A 153 3.97 -30.46 -8.88
CA ILE A 153 4.75 -29.82 -9.94
C ILE A 153 6.15 -30.41 -9.88
N SER A 154 6.87 -30.42 -11.00
CA SER A 154 8.32 -30.49 -11.03
C SER A 154 8.79 -29.39 -11.98
N CYS A 155 9.81 -28.66 -11.58
CA CYS A 155 10.51 -27.69 -12.43
C CYS A 155 11.90 -28.26 -12.71
N GLU A 156 12.60 -27.78 -13.72
CA GLU A 156 14.00 -28.09 -13.93
C GLU A 156 14.72 -26.76 -14.17
N ILE A 157 15.70 -26.43 -13.32
CA ILE A 157 16.45 -25.17 -13.37
C ILE A 157 17.96 -25.43 -13.51
N PRO A 158 18.62 -24.95 -14.58
CA PRO A 158 20.08 -25.02 -14.79
C PRO A 158 20.90 -24.63 -13.56
N VAL A 159 21.92 -25.40 -13.17
CA VAL A 159 22.81 -25.08 -12.03
C VAL A 159 23.61 -23.78 -12.27
N ASN A 160 23.89 -23.45 -13.53
CA ASN A 160 24.53 -22.18 -13.93
C ASN A 160 23.52 -21.04 -14.17
N PHE A 161 22.33 -21.13 -13.59
CA PHE A 161 21.28 -20.16 -13.83
C PHE A 161 21.50 -18.88 -13.00
N SER A 162 21.87 -17.80 -13.68
CA SER A 162 22.04 -16.46 -13.07
C SER A 162 20.75 -15.83 -12.53
N GLY A 163 19.59 -16.49 -12.65
CA GLY A 163 18.32 -16.03 -12.12
C GLY A 163 17.76 -16.90 -10.99
N LEU A 164 18.57 -17.77 -10.37
CA LEU A 164 18.12 -18.64 -9.28
C LEU A 164 17.51 -17.83 -8.13
N GLU A 165 18.16 -16.74 -7.76
CA GLU A 165 17.67 -15.78 -6.77
C GLU A 165 16.30 -15.19 -7.15
N GLU A 166 16.16 -14.72 -8.39
CA GLU A 166 14.90 -14.18 -8.90
C GLU A 166 13.78 -15.23 -8.88
N PHE A 167 14.09 -16.46 -9.29
CA PHE A 167 13.15 -17.58 -9.25
C PHE A 167 12.64 -17.85 -7.84
N LEU A 168 13.52 -17.80 -6.84
CA LEU A 168 13.15 -18.09 -5.46
C LEU A 168 12.38 -16.96 -4.81
N ILE A 169 12.68 -15.71 -5.16
CA ILE A 169 11.84 -14.56 -4.80
C ILE A 169 10.41 -14.78 -5.34
N GLN A 170 10.27 -15.27 -6.57
CA GLN A 170 8.95 -15.58 -7.14
C GLN A 170 8.27 -16.77 -6.47
N LEU A 171 9.01 -17.83 -6.15
CA LEU A 171 8.49 -18.99 -5.43
C LEU A 171 7.98 -18.58 -4.03
N GLN A 172 8.75 -17.77 -3.33
CA GLN A 172 8.38 -17.23 -2.03
C GLN A 172 7.14 -16.34 -2.14
N ALA A 173 7.09 -15.43 -3.11
CA ALA A 173 5.92 -14.61 -3.38
C ALA A 173 4.69 -15.48 -3.62
N ALA A 174 4.81 -16.57 -4.39
CA ALA A 174 3.71 -17.49 -4.62
C ALA A 174 3.25 -18.22 -3.34
N ILE A 175 4.18 -18.62 -2.46
CA ILE A 175 3.87 -19.20 -1.13
C ILE A 175 3.13 -18.19 -0.27
N LEU A 176 3.58 -16.94 -0.23
CA LEU A 176 2.93 -15.88 0.52
C LEU A 176 1.55 -15.53 -0.05
N GLU A 177 1.38 -15.41 -1.37
CA GLU A 177 0.06 -15.17 -2.01
C GLU A 177 -0.95 -16.25 -1.64
N HIS A 178 -0.51 -17.51 -1.62
CA HIS A 178 -1.38 -18.63 -1.24
C HIS A 178 -1.88 -18.51 0.20
N PHE A 179 -0.99 -18.16 1.13
CA PHE A 179 -1.33 -18.04 2.54
C PHE A 179 -2.08 -16.75 2.90
N ILE A 180 -1.87 -15.66 2.13
CA ILE A 180 -2.50 -14.35 2.34
C ILE A 180 -3.85 -14.24 1.62
N GLY A 181 -4.06 -14.99 0.53
CA GLY A 181 -5.34 -15.05 -0.18
C GLY A 181 -5.66 -13.81 -1.04
N SER A 182 -4.71 -12.88 -1.24
CA SER A 182 -4.89 -11.70 -2.09
C SER A 182 -3.66 -11.41 -2.96
N SER A 183 -3.88 -10.74 -4.09
CA SER A 183 -2.83 -10.28 -5.02
C SER A 183 -2.08 -9.02 -4.55
N GLU A 184 -2.19 -8.65 -3.27
CA GLU A 184 -1.65 -7.40 -2.71
C GLU A 184 -0.32 -7.59 -1.95
N LEU A 185 0.52 -8.50 -2.46
CA LEU A 185 1.87 -8.75 -1.93
C LEU A 185 2.81 -7.54 -1.96
N LEU A 186 2.46 -6.48 -2.71
CA LEU A 186 3.30 -5.30 -2.91
C LEU A 186 3.52 -4.47 -1.63
N ASN A 187 2.80 -4.78 -0.54
CA ASN A 187 2.88 -4.02 0.69
C ASN A 187 3.81 -4.66 1.76
N TRP A 188 4.41 -5.83 1.52
CA TRP A 188 5.31 -6.43 2.52
C TRP A 188 6.69 -5.76 2.56
N VAL A 189 6.77 -4.56 3.15
CA VAL A 189 8.04 -4.02 3.66
C VAL A 189 8.36 -4.76 4.96
N GLY A 190 9.59 -5.27 5.09
CA GLY A 190 10.04 -5.93 6.32
C GLY A 190 9.78 -5.03 7.52
N LEU A 191 8.99 -5.52 8.49
CA LEU A 191 8.56 -4.72 9.64
C LEU A 191 9.71 -4.19 10.49
N GLU A 192 10.90 -4.80 10.38
CA GLU A 192 12.11 -4.36 11.05
C GLU A 192 12.48 -2.93 10.61
N THR A 193 12.41 -2.64 9.31
CA THR A 193 12.61 -1.29 8.75
C THR A 193 11.55 -0.32 9.26
N VAL A 194 10.30 -0.77 9.41
CA VAL A 194 9.17 0.05 9.85
C VAL A 194 9.33 0.43 11.32
N VAL A 195 9.70 -0.53 12.18
CA VAL A 195 9.92 -0.29 13.61
C VAL A 195 11.09 0.67 13.83
N GLU A 196 12.16 0.56 13.05
CA GLU A 196 13.29 1.52 13.10
C GLU A 196 12.88 2.93 12.66
N LEU A 197 12.05 3.05 11.62
CA LEU A 197 11.52 4.34 11.14
C LEU A 197 10.72 5.08 12.21
N PHE A 198 9.89 4.38 12.99
CA PHE A 198 9.10 4.97 14.08
C PHE A 198 9.87 5.13 15.41
N SER A 199 11.09 4.59 15.50
CA SER A 199 11.95 4.67 16.70
C SER A 199 12.89 5.88 16.70
N SER A 200 13.13 6.51 15.55
CA SER A 200 14.04 7.66 15.41
C SER A 200 13.30 9.01 15.47
N GLY A 201 13.65 9.83 16.47
CA GLY A 201 13.11 11.19 16.61
C GLY A 201 13.65 12.12 15.52
N ALA A 202 12.76 12.93 14.93
CA ALA A 202 13.08 13.87 13.86
C ALA A 202 14.16 14.91 14.25
N PRO A 203 15.06 15.32 13.34
CA PRO A 203 16.00 16.41 13.57
C PRO A 203 15.36 17.79 13.34
N GLU A 204 15.55 18.71 14.29
CA GLU A 204 15.07 20.10 14.23
C GLU A 204 15.67 20.89 13.04
N LYS A 205 14.81 21.46 12.18
CA LYS A 205 15.22 22.39 11.11
C LYS A 205 15.32 23.84 11.61
N LYS A 206 16.50 24.44 11.41
CA LYS A 206 16.82 25.86 11.67
C LYS A 206 16.15 26.81 10.67
N LYS A 207 15.52 27.88 11.19
CA LYS A 207 14.98 29.04 10.45
C LYS A 207 16.09 29.84 9.76
N GLN A 208 15.95 30.15 8.47
CA GLN A 208 16.74 31.18 7.79
C GLN A 208 15.93 32.47 7.58
N ARG A 209 16.61 33.61 7.82
CA ARG A 209 16.12 35.00 7.78
C ARG A 209 15.89 35.48 6.34
N GLN A 210 14.74 36.13 6.11
CA GLN A 210 14.46 36.93 4.92
C GLN A 210 15.32 38.21 4.88
N GLN A 211 15.94 38.49 3.73
CA GLN A 211 16.56 39.78 3.42
C GLN A 211 15.58 40.70 2.71
N LYS A 212 15.50 41.93 3.23
CA LYS A 212 14.66 43.04 2.77
C LYS A 212 15.28 43.66 1.51
N ARG A 213 14.55 43.70 0.38
CA ARG A 213 14.91 44.49 -0.81
C ARG A 213 14.15 45.83 -0.81
N THR A 214 14.86 46.89 -1.18
CA THR A 214 14.40 48.28 -1.34
C THR A 214 13.56 48.46 -2.62
N PRO A 215 12.62 49.42 -2.66
CA PRO A 215 11.72 49.61 -3.79
C PRO A 215 12.34 50.49 -4.89
N ASP A 216 12.26 50.04 -6.14
CA ASP A 216 12.57 50.80 -7.36
C ASP A 216 11.29 51.52 -7.83
N ASN A 217 11.39 52.83 -8.01
CA ASN A 217 10.29 53.72 -8.36
C ASN A 217 10.31 53.95 -9.88
N ARG A 218 9.43 53.27 -10.62
CA ARG A 218 9.11 53.58 -12.02
C ARG A 218 7.59 53.70 -12.21
N PRO A 219 7.10 54.62 -13.07
CA PRO A 219 5.67 54.86 -13.24
C PRO A 219 4.97 53.62 -13.80
N ALA A 220 3.84 53.25 -13.20
CA ALA A 220 3.07 52.06 -13.56
C ALA A 220 2.46 52.20 -14.96
N GLU A 221 2.87 51.32 -15.87
CA GLU A 221 2.04 50.94 -17.01
C GLU A 221 0.73 50.34 -16.48
N ILE A 222 -0.39 50.80 -17.02
CA ILE A 222 -1.72 50.23 -16.74
C ILE A 222 -1.71 48.82 -17.31
N LYS A 223 -1.33 47.84 -16.48
CA LYS A 223 -1.46 46.43 -16.79
C LYS A 223 -2.96 46.10 -16.94
N PRO A 224 -3.34 45.23 -17.89
CA PRO A 224 -4.67 44.63 -17.90
C PRO A 224 -5.01 44.13 -16.50
N GLN A 225 -6.18 44.48 -16.00
CA GLN A 225 -6.60 44.10 -14.65
C GLN A 225 -6.74 42.57 -14.62
N GLU A 226 -5.76 41.90 -14.02
CA GLU A 226 -5.75 40.45 -13.86
C GLU A 226 -6.98 40.04 -13.03
N GLU A 227 -7.83 39.20 -13.61
CA GLU A 227 -9.08 38.75 -13.00
C GLU A 227 -8.91 37.28 -12.58
N ALA A 228 -9.08 37.00 -11.29
CA ALA A 228 -9.04 35.63 -10.77
C ALA A 228 -10.42 34.99 -10.91
N LYS A 229 -10.52 33.94 -11.72
CA LYS A 229 -11.75 33.15 -11.93
C LYS A 229 -11.39 31.70 -12.17
N GLY A 230 -12.24 30.79 -11.69
CA GLY A 230 -12.06 29.37 -11.91
C GLY A 230 -13.38 28.63 -11.89
N GLU A 231 -13.34 27.42 -12.41
CA GLU A 231 -14.44 26.48 -12.45
C GLU A 231 -13.91 25.10 -12.04
N GLY A 232 -14.78 24.23 -11.54
CA GLY A 232 -14.39 22.86 -11.21
C GLY A 232 -15.49 21.87 -11.53
N TYR A 233 -15.12 20.62 -11.81
CA TYR A 233 -16.08 19.56 -12.09
C TYR A 233 -15.52 18.20 -11.68
N PHE A 234 -16.42 17.27 -11.35
CA PHE A 234 -16.06 15.88 -11.14
C PHE A 234 -16.07 15.11 -12.46
N ASN A 235 -15.02 14.34 -12.69
CA ASN A 235 -14.98 13.26 -13.67
C ASN A 235 -14.88 11.94 -12.90
N TYR A 236 -15.77 10.99 -13.14
CA TYR A 236 -15.87 9.85 -12.25
C TYR A 236 -16.34 8.56 -12.93
N THR A 237 -15.96 7.44 -12.32
CA THR A 237 -16.40 6.08 -12.69
C THR A 237 -16.90 5.35 -11.46
N ILE A 238 -18.03 4.67 -11.60
CA ILE A 238 -18.67 3.91 -10.54
C ILE A 238 -18.43 2.42 -10.79
N ARG A 239 -17.95 1.71 -9.77
CA ARG A 239 -17.75 0.26 -9.81
C ARG A 239 -18.50 -0.43 -8.68
N PRO A 240 -19.51 -1.25 -8.97
CA PRO A 240 -20.08 -2.14 -7.97
C PRO A 240 -19.09 -3.24 -7.61
N HIS A 241 -19.05 -3.62 -6.34
CA HIS A 241 -18.37 -4.84 -5.90
C HIS A 241 -19.16 -6.09 -6.29
N SER A 242 -18.51 -7.25 -6.23
CA SER A 242 -19.08 -8.55 -6.63
C SER A 242 -20.37 -8.93 -5.89
N ASN A 243 -20.61 -8.36 -4.70
CA ASN A 243 -21.82 -8.57 -3.90
C ASN A 243 -22.92 -7.54 -4.13
N ASN A 244 -22.70 -6.48 -4.94
CA ASN A 244 -23.62 -5.34 -5.14
C ASN A 244 -24.07 -4.63 -3.85
N GLU A 245 -23.41 -4.87 -2.72
CA GLU A 245 -23.69 -4.20 -1.44
C GLU A 245 -22.70 -3.06 -1.18
N LYS A 246 -21.60 -3.01 -1.94
CA LYS A 246 -20.57 -1.97 -1.86
C LYS A 246 -20.26 -1.40 -3.23
N TYR A 247 -19.95 -0.11 -3.26
CA TYR A 247 -19.64 0.62 -4.46
C TYR A 247 -18.39 1.44 -4.24
N THR A 248 -17.51 1.41 -5.24
CA THR A 248 -16.31 2.26 -5.29
C THR A 248 -16.49 3.27 -6.40
N LEU A 249 -16.43 4.53 -6.02
CA LEU A 249 -16.43 5.67 -6.91
C LEU A 249 -14.98 6.14 -7.08
N ILE A 250 -14.43 5.97 -8.28
CA ILE A 250 -13.10 6.45 -8.67
C ILE A 250 -13.31 7.83 -9.32
N THR A 251 -12.76 8.88 -8.73
CA THR A 251 -13.07 10.26 -9.10
C THR A 251 -11.82 11.12 -9.27
N ASP A 252 -11.91 12.03 -10.22
CA ASP A 252 -11.07 13.21 -10.35
C ASP A 252 -11.92 14.46 -10.07
N LEU A 253 -11.39 15.41 -9.31
CA LEU A 253 -11.91 16.76 -9.20
C LEU A 253 -10.98 17.67 -10.00
N VAL A 254 -11.42 18.07 -11.18
CA VAL A 254 -10.66 18.95 -12.07
C VAL A 254 -11.03 20.39 -11.76
N ILE A 255 -10.02 21.25 -11.61
CA ILE A 255 -10.11 22.68 -11.33
C ILE A 255 -9.47 23.42 -12.51
N LYS A 256 -10.24 24.19 -13.25
CA LYS A 256 -9.78 24.98 -14.40
C LYS A 256 -9.67 26.45 -14.01
N ASN A 257 -8.57 27.10 -14.38
CA ASN A 257 -8.46 28.55 -14.36
C ASN A 257 -9.09 29.15 -15.62
N THR A 258 -10.19 29.89 -15.44
CA THR A 258 -10.92 30.58 -16.53
C THR A 258 -10.70 32.09 -16.50
N GLY A 259 -9.89 32.57 -15.55
CA GLY A 259 -9.50 33.97 -15.42
C GLY A 259 -8.24 34.31 -16.19
N THR A 260 -7.73 35.50 -15.92
CA THR A 260 -6.47 36.02 -16.47
C THR A 260 -5.37 36.13 -15.42
N ALA A 261 -5.70 35.98 -14.13
CA ALA A 261 -4.74 35.86 -13.03
C ALA A 261 -4.34 34.40 -12.77
N VAL A 262 -3.13 34.16 -12.26
CA VAL A 262 -2.73 32.83 -11.77
C VAL A 262 -3.45 32.51 -10.46
N LEU A 263 -4.01 31.31 -10.35
CA LEU A 263 -4.68 30.84 -9.13
C LEU A 263 -3.71 30.05 -8.26
N HIS A 264 -3.65 30.35 -6.96
CA HIS A 264 -2.68 29.75 -6.03
C HIS A 264 -3.35 29.07 -4.85
N ASN A 265 -2.81 27.89 -4.49
CA ASN A 265 -3.12 27.19 -3.25
C ASN A 265 -4.63 26.96 -3.01
N PRO A 266 -5.32 26.21 -3.91
CA PRO A 266 -6.71 25.87 -3.71
C PRO A 266 -6.91 25.08 -2.41
N ILE A 267 -7.98 25.40 -1.69
CA ILE A 267 -8.53 24.58 -0.61
C ILE A 267 -9.84 23.99 -1.11
N VAL A 268 -9.93 22.68 -1.12
CA VAL A 268 -11.12 21.93 -1.53
C VAL A 268 -11.89 21.51 -0.29
N CYS A 269 -13.19 21.76 -0.29
CA CYS A 269 -14.15 21.22 0.67
C CYS A 269 -14.99 20.18 -0.06
N LEU A 270 -14.78 18.91 0.27
CA LEU A 270 -15.63 17.82 -0.19
C LEU A 270 -16.74 17.61 0.85
N ARG A 271 -17.99 17.66 0.42
CA ARG A 271 -19.16 17.40 1.27
C ARG A 271 -19.86 16.12 0.81
N VAL A 272 -20.14 15.25 1.75
CA VAL A 272 -20.84 13.98 1.56
C VAL A 272 -22.07 13.96 2.45
N ASP A 273 -23.22 13.61 1.87
CA ASP A 273 -24.48 13.46 2.60
C ASP A 273 -25.18 12.16 2.16
N PRO A 274 -25.51 11.23 3.07
CA PRO A 274 -25.35 11.32 4.52
C PRO A 274 -23.90 11.15 5.02
N PRO A 275 -23.56 11.74 6.19
CA PRO A 275 -22.24 11.59 6.80
C PRO A 275 -21.96 10.14 7.21
N ALA A 276 -20.70 9.80 7.46
CA ALA A 276 -20.22 8.47 7.87
C ALA A 276 -20.45 7.31 6.87
N GLN A 277 -20.86 7.59 5.63
CA GLN A 277 -21.07 6.55 4.60
C GLN A 277 -19.94 6.39 3.61
N VAL A 278 -18.97 7.30 3.62
CA VAL A 278 -17.92 7.33 2.62
C VAL A 278 -16.55 7.23 3.27
N GLU A 279 -15.82 6.19 2.89
CA GLU A 279 -14.38 6.12 3.14
C GLU A 279 -13.64 6.73 1.95
N ILE A 280 -12.90 7.81 2.20
CA ILE A 280 -12.06 8.45 1.19
C ILE A 280 -10.69 7.76 1.17
N GLY A 281 -10.34 7.15 0.05
CA GLY A 281 -9.04 6.55 -0.23
C GLY A 281 -8.33 7.22 -1.41
N GLY A 282 -7.09 6.79 -1.68
CA GLY A 282 -6.28 7.31 -2.79
C GLY A 282 -5.17 8.25 -2.34
N GLN A 283 -4.87 9.28 -3.13
CA GLN A 283 -3.68 10.13 -2.99
C GLN A 283 -3.83 11.32 -2.01
N ILE A 284 -4.84 11.32 -1.13
CA ILE A 284 -5.00 12.35 -0.09
C ILE A 284 -4.39 11.84 1.21
N LEU A 285 -3.34 12.52 1.68
CA LEU A 285 -2.59 12.12 2.87
C LEU A 285 -3.13 12.77 4.15
N PRO A 286 -3.13 12.06 5.29
CA PRO A 286 -3.22 12.68 6.61
C PRO A 286 -2.09 13.70 6.82
N PRO A 287 -2.32 14.79 7.57
CA PRO A 287 -1.29 15.81 7.84
C PRO A 287 -0.01 15.21 8.42
N GLU A 288 -0.12 14.19 9.28
CA GLU A 288 1.03 13.56 9.93
C GLU A 288 1.84 12.67 8.99
N MET A 289 1.28 12.30 7.84
CA MET A 289 1.88 11.36 6.87
C MET A 289 2.57 12.08 5.71
N VAL A 290 2.46 13.41 5.61
CA VAL A 290 2.98 14.20 4.49
C VAL A 290 4.49 14.14 4.37
N GLU A 291 5.22 14.15 5.50
CA GLU A 291 6.69 14.08 5.46
C GLU A 291 7.22 12.72 4.99
N VAL A 292 6.40 11.67 5.06
CA VAL A 292 6.82 10.27 4.88
C VAL A 292 6.33 9.69 3.54
N LEU A 293 5.08 9.98 3.16
CA LEU A 293 4.39 9.29 2.05
C LEU A 293 4.22 10.15 0.80
N ALA A 294 4.53 11.44 0.89
CA ALA A 294 4.28 12.33 -0.21
C ALA A 294 5.34 12.14 -1.31
N VAL A 295 4.88 12.13 -2.56
CA VAL A 295 5.73 11.77 -3.70
C VAL A 295 6.78 12.86 -3.92
N GLN A 296 8.05 12.50 -3.75
CA GLN A 296 9.16 13.40 -4.05
C GLN A 296 9.35 13.48 -5.56
N GLY A 297 8.87 14.56 -6.16
CA GLY A 297 9.17 14.92 -7.54
C GLY A 297 10.45 15.76 -7.64
N THR A 298 10.91 16.00 -8.86
CA THR A 298 12.06 16.88 -9.15
C THR A 298 11.86 18.34 -8.73
N GLU A 299 10.64 18.75 -8.42
CA GLU A 299 10.25 20.11 -7.99
C GLU A 299 9.77 20.18 -6.55
N GLY A 300 9.88 19.10 -5.77
CA GLY A 300 9.38 19.02 -4.40
C GLY A 300 8.26 18.01 -4.22
N THR A 301 7.58 18.12 -3.09
CA THR A 301 6.60 17.14 -2.63
C THR A 301 5.25 17.40 -3.29
N LYS A 302 4.86 16.59 -4.29
CA LYS A 302 3.57 16.76 -4.98
C LYS A 302 2.49 15.87 -4.35
N GLY A 303 1.28 16.39 -4.21
CA GLY A 303 0.12 15.66 -3.69
C GLY A 303 -0.84 16.53 -2.88
N TRP A 304 -1.84 15.88 -2.30
CA TRP A 304 -2.90 16.52 -1.52
C TRP A 304 -2.95 15.95 -0.10
N GLN A 305 -3.38 16.76 0.86
CA GLN A 305 -3.50 16.37 2.26
C GLN A 305 -4.78 16.93 2.87
N TYR A 306 -5.24 16.33 3.96
CA TYR A 306 -6.28 16.95 4.77
C TYR A 306 -5.76 18.26 5.41
N ALA A 307 -6.63 19.25 5.53
CA ALA A 307 -6.25 20.59 5.96
C ALA A 307 -6.14 20.73 7.49
N ASN A 308 -6.87 19.90 8.24
CA ASN A 308 -7.01 19.98 9.69
C ASN A 308 -6.67 18.64 10.34
N ASP A 309 -6.25 18.65 11.62
CA ASP A 309 -5.94 17.43 12.38
C ASP A 309 -7.20 16.61 12.69
N ASP A 310 -8.33 17.28 12.96
CA ASP A 310 -9.63 16.64 13.26
C ASP A 310 -10.40 16.21 11.99
N TRP A 311 -9.72 16.10 10.84
CA TRP A 311 -10.35 15.80 9.54
C TRP A 311 -11.20 14.52 9.55
N LEU A 312 -10.77 13.51 10.31
CA LEU A 312 -11.47 12.24 10.42
C LEU A 312 -12.80 12.42 11.17
N GLN A 313 -12.77 13.16 12.29
CA GLN A 313 -13.97 13.44 13.08
C GLN A 313 -14.96 14.31 12.28
N GLU A 314 -14.49 15.36 11.60
CA GLU A 314 -15.36 16.19 10.75
C GLU A 314 -15.96 15.40 9.59
N GLY A 315 -15.19 14.49 8.99
CA GLY A 315 -15.65 13.58 7.94
C GLY A 315 -16.75 12.65 8.43
N TYR A 316 -16.57 12.01 9.59
CA TYR A 316 -17.58 11.09 10.14
C TYR A 316 -18.83 11.79 10.67
N GLU A 317 -18.69 12.91 11.38
CA GLU A 317 -19.82 13.58 12.02
C GLU A 317 -20.61 14.48 11.06
N LYS A 318 -19.91 15.20 10.18
CA LYS A 318 -20.49 16.24 9.32
C LYS A 318 -20.45 15.89 7.85
N GLY A 319 -19.70 14.86 7.45
CA GLY A 319 -19.51 14.52 6.04
C GLY A 319 -18.64 15.53 5.31
N VAL A 320 -17.81 16.30 6.02
CA VAL A 320 -17.04 17.40 5.44
C VAL A 320 -15.55 17.11 5.52
N PHE A 321 -14.86 17.17 4.38
CA PHE A 321 -13.44 16.95 4.27
C PHE A 321 -12.76 18.17 3.64
N TRP A 322 -11.91 18.82 4.41
CA TRP A 322 -11.08 19.92 3.94
C TRP A 322 -9.74 19.39 3.43
N ILE A 323 -9.41 19.68 2.19
CA ILE A 323 -8.24 19.14 1.48
C ILE A 323 -7.45 20.32 0.91
N ARG A 324 -6.13 20.27 1.02
CA ARG A 324 -5.22 21.30 0.51
C ARG A 324 -4.01 20.65 -0.17
N PRO A 325 -3.31 21.33 -1.07
CA PRO A 325 -2.09 20.80 -1.63
C PRO A 325 -1.00 20.68 -0.55
N ILE A 326 -0.10 19.73 -0.75
CA ILE A 326 1.03 19.48 0.15
C ILE A 326 2.10 20.57 0.02
N ASP A 327 2.37 20.97 -1.22
CA ASP A 327 3.28 22.06 -1.56
C ASP A 327 2.51 23.14 -2.34
N THR A 328 3.20 24.22 -2.71
CA THR A 328 2.62 25.35 -3.41
C THR A 328 2.08 24.90 -4.77
N LEU A 329 0.79 25.11 -5.00
CA LEU A 329 0.12 24.77 -6.26
C LEU A 329 -0.26 26.07 -6.99
N SER A 330 0.04 26.15 -8.28
CA SER A 330 -0.30 27.30 -9.12
C SER A 330 -0.94 26.81 -10.42
N ILE A 331 -2.06 27.41 -10.80
CA ILE A 331 -2.80 27.08 -12.02
C ILE A 331 -2.79 28.33 -12.92
N ASN A 332 -2.05 28.30 -14.03
CA ASN A 332 -1.98 29.44 -14.93
C ASN A 332 -3.30 29.62 -15.71
N PRO A 333 -3.56 30.80 -16.30
CA PRO A 333 -4.72 31.01 -17.17
C PRO A 333 -4.85 29.92 -18.24
N GLU A 334 -6.06 29.41 -18.44
CA GLU A 334 -6.42 28.30 -19.33
C GLU A 334 -5.86 26.92 -18.97
N GLU A 335 -5.09 26.79 -17.89
CA GLU A 335 -4.64 25.50 -17.37
C GLU A 335 -5.67 24.87 -16.42
N ASN A 336 -5.49 23.58 -16.18
CA ASN A 336 -6.21 22.84 -15.16
C ASN A 336 -5.26 22.04 -14.28
N ASP A 337 -5.68 21.84 -13.03
CA ASP A 337 -5.06 20.94 -12.07
C ASP A 337 -6.18 20.40 -11.15
N GLY A 338 -5.87 19.57 -10.18
CA GLY A 338 -6.90 18.98 -9.34
C GLY A 338 -6.47 17.82 -8.47
N ILE A 339 -7.47 17.20 -7.85
CA ILE A 339 -7.28 15.96 -7.09
C ILE A 339 -7.65 14.82 -8.03
N TYR A 340 -6.67 13.98 -8.37
CA TYR A 340 -6.87 12.89 -9.32
C TYR A 340 -6.86 11.53 -8.62
N GLN A 341 -7.67 10.61 -9.14
CA GLN A 341 -7.75 9.21 -8.73
C GLN A 341 -7.96 9.01 -7.22
N PHE A 342 -8.79 9.85 -6.60
CA PHE A 342 -9.25 9.58 -5.24
C PHE A 342 -10.50 8.70 -5.30
N HIS A 343 -10.64 7.84 -4.30
CA HIS A 343 -11.68 6.82 -4.26
C HIS A 343 -12.63 7.14 -3.12
N LEU A 344 -13.92 6.99 -3.38
CA LEU A 344 -14.98 7.07 -2.37
C LEU A 344 -15.64 5.70 -2.31
N ASN A 345 -15.50 5.00 -1.18
CA ASN A 345 -16.18 3.72 -0.95
C ASN A 345 -17.42 3.96 -0.11
N PHE A 346 -18.56 3.44 -0.55
CA PHE A 346 -19.81 3.52 0.22
C PHE A 346 -20.59 2.21 0.14
N ASP A 347 -21.29 1.94 1.23
CA ASP A 347 -22.24 0.84 1.33
C ASP A 347 -23.56 1.22 0.65
N LYS A 348 -24.28 0.21 0.18
CA LYS A 348 -25.62 0.38 -0.37
C LYS A 348 -26.56 0.94 0.69
N LEU A 349 -27.25 2.03 0.36
CA LEU A 349 -28.31 2.58 1.19
C LEU A 349 -29.59 1.73 1.08
N GLU A 350 -30.20 1.37 2.20
CA GLU A 350 -31.53 0.75 2.19
C GLU A 350 -32.61 1.71 1.67
N LYS A 351 -32.46 3.02 1.97
CA LYS A 351 -33.30 4.11 1.50
C LYS A 351 -32.51 5.41 1.43
N GLY A 352 -32.81 6.25 0.45
CA GLY A 352 -32.26 7.60 0.31
C GLY A 352 -31.27 7.72 -0.83
N THR A 353 -30.57 8.85 -0.86
CA THR A 353 -29.56 9.17 -1.86
C THR A 353 -28.26 9.58 -1.19
N CYS A 354 -27.14 9.07 -1.67
CA CYS A 354 -25.82 9.56 -1.30
C CYS A 354 -25.40 10.63 -2.29
N THR A 355 -25.03 11.81 -1.80
CA THR A 355 -24.59 12.95 -2.61
C THR A 355 -23.19 13.38 -2.24
N VAL A 356 -22.40 13.74 -3.26
CA VAL A 356 -21.04 14.25 -3.12
C VAL A 356 -20.94 15.58 -3.86
N GLU A 357 -20.51 16.61 -3.14
CA GLU A 357 -20.32 17.96 -3.64
C GLU A 357 -18.89 18.43 -3.36
N ALA A 358 -18.38 19.33 -4.21
CA ALA A 358 -17.11 20.01 -3.95
C ALA A 358 -17.26 21.53 -4.01
N PHE A 359 -16.56 22.22 -3.11
CA PHE A 359 -16.40 23.66 -3.11
C PHE A 359 -14.91 23.97 -3.10
N VAL A 360 -14.46 24.86 -3.98
CA VAL A 360 -13.05 25.24 -4.12
C VAL A 360 -12.88 26.68 -3.70
N TYR A 361 -11.85 26.93 -2.88
CA TYR A 361 -11.54 28.24 -2.31
C TYR A 361 -10.09 28.62 -2.61
N PHE A 362 -9.88 29.83 -3.13
CA PHE A 362 -8.59 30.46 -3.31
C PHE A 362 -8.53 31.69 -2.40
N ARG A 363 -8.05 31.49 -1.16
CA ARG A 363 -8.16 32.50 -0.08
C ARG A 363 -7.36 33.78 -0.37
N GLU A 364 -6.24 33.67 -1.06
CA GLU A 364 -5.37 34.83 -1.38
C GLU A 364 -6.00 35.74 -2.45
N GLN A 365 -6.86 35.17 -3.30
CA GLN A 365 -7.50 35.85 -4.42
C GLN A 365 -8.99 36.16 -4.17
N ASP A 366 -9.53 35.79 -3.00
CA ASP A 366 -10.95 35.94 -2.67
C ASP A 366 -11.91 35.32 -3.71
N VAL A 367 -11.52 34.15 -4.24
CA VAL A 367 -12.32 33.39 -5.20
C VAL A 367 -12.83 32.11 -4.54
N ALA A 368 -14.14 31.86 -4.69
CA ALA A 368 -14.75 30.60 -4.30
C ALA A 368 -15.82 30.19 -5.30
N PHE A 369 -15.90 28.90 -5.58
CA PHE A 369 -16.95 28.35 -6.44
C PHE A 369 -17.30 26.92 -6.04
N LYS A 370 -18.55 26.53 -6.32
CA LYS A 370 -18.99 25.14 -6.24
C LYS A 370 -18.61 24.43 -7.54
N ALA A 371 -18.29 23.15 -7.46
CA ALA A 371 -18.16 22.31 -8.65
C ALA A 371 -19.46 22.33 -9.49
N MET A 372 -19.31 22.27 -10.81
CA MET A 372 -20.41 22.42 -11.76
C MET A 372 -21.38 21.24 -11.74
N ASN A 373 -20.93 20.08 -11.29
CA ASN A 373 -21.74 18.88 -11.11
C ASN A 373 -21.56 18.32 -9.71
N ASP A 374 -22.66 17.77 -9.20
CA ASP A 374 -22.69 16.95 -8.00
C ASP A 374 -22.75 15.48 -8.42
N ILE A 375 -22.23 14.59 -7.58
CA ILE A 375 -22.40 13.15 -7.79
C ILE A 375 -23.54 12.69 -6.90
N SER A 376 -24.55 12.03 -7.46
CA SER A 376 -25.71 11.53 -6.71
C SER A 376 -25.97 10.07 -7.02
N PHE A 377 -26.13 9.26 -5.98
CA PHE A 377 -26.43 7.85 -6.05
C PHE A 377 -27.77 7.57 -5.39
N ALA A 378 -28.65 6.92 -6.13
CA ALA A 378 -29.90 6.34 -5.63
C ALA A 378 -29.85 4.84 -5.87
N PHE A 379 -30.34 4.06 -4.89
CA PHE A 379 -30.33 2.59 -4.92
C PHE A 379 -31.72 1.99 -5.08
#